data_AF-A0A817K344-F1
#
_entry.id   AF-A0A817K344-F1
#
_cell.length_a   1.000
_cell.length_b   1.000
_cell.length_c   1.000
_cell.angle_alpha   90.00
_cell.angle_beta   90.00
_cell.angle_gamma   90.00
#
_symmetry.space_group_name_H-M   'P 1'
#
loop_
_entity.id
_entity.type
_entity.pdbx_description
1 polymer ?
#
loop_
_entity_poly.entity_id
_entity_poly.type
_entity_poly.pdbx_seq_one_letter_code
_entity_poly.pdbx_strand_id
1 'polypeptide(L)'
;MNLELLKSVHFQITKSNNTDLNQTPAHAIRFAPLEHLLDAIDQNDMQSFTEDIQRYIDILLATMTGRRNLSSIVSKYENFISIPMPSWAGVGAIRYIPSHINSSEINEVSINEINTIQAELARQLQTNDTAFSLGGGTDEHESMFYLRLGMIRRGEDLEILLQKILNAGKETETSLKYVEDMAEKIKTGIEKVQKDLQDENLQLFAQEGLLRHLPLVSNMMSWWSPSQSTSPLTIKGRSFDLNSGRIESTEDTYVYRMQIKKQSPHAPTHNNEDTTSTNSNNVDTSTELNTNQ
;
A
#
# COMPACT_ATOMS: atom_id res chain seq x y z
N MET A 1 0.99 -17.20 -36.27
CA MET A 1 -0.19 -18.08 -36.09
C MET A 1 -0.13 -19.13 -37.19
N ASN A 2 0.19 -20.37 -36.85
CA ASN A 2 0.40 -21.43 -37.84
C ASN A 2 -0.96 -21.88 -38.39
N LEU A 3 -1.24 -21.62 -39.67
CA LEU A 3 -2.55 -21.81 -40.29
C LEU A 3 -2.93 -23.30 -40.44
N GLU A 4 -1.99 -24.22 -40.25
CA GLU A 4 -2.23 -25.67 -40.30
C GLU A 4 -3.09 -26.21 -39.15
N LEU A 5 -3.27 -25.41 -38.08
CA LEU A 5 -4.12 -25.77 -36.94
C LEU A 5 -5.62 -25.57 -37.20
N LEU A 6 -5.99 -24.95 -38.33
CA LEU A 6 -7.37 -24.70 -38.72
C LEU A 6 -7.81 -25.69 -39.80
N LYS A 7 -8.58 -26.72 -39.42
CA LYS A 7 -9.39 -27.46 -40.38
C LYS A 7 -10.74 -26.74 -40.54
N SER A 8 -11.05 -26.27 -41.75
CA SER A 8 -12.38 -25.75 -42.06
C SER A 8 -13.36 -26.93 -42.16
N VAL A 9 -14.39 -26.92 -41.33
CA VAL A 9 -15.46 -27.92 -41.40
C VAL A 9 -16.69 -27.20 -41.94
N HIS A 10 -17.19 -27.67 -43.08
CA HIS A 10 -18.34 -27.09 -43.74
C HIS A 10 -19.62 -27.72 -43.19
N PHE A 11 -20.50 -26.92 -42.60
CA PHE A 11 -21.79 -27.38 -42.11
C PHE A 11 -22.92 -26.74 -42.92
N GLN A 12 -23.86 -27.57 -43.37
CA GLN A 12 -25.13 -27.09 -43.90
C GLN A 12 -26.15 -27.03 -42.77
N ILE A 13 -26.45 -25.83 -42.28
CA ILE A 13 -27.51 -25.63 -41.28
C ILE A 13 -28.85 -25.76 -41.99
N THR A 14 -29.54 -26.88 -41.80
CA THR A 14 -30.93 -27.02 -42.25
C THR A 14 -31.83 -26.31 -41.25
N LYS A 15 -32.36 -25.12 -41.61
CA LYS A 15 -33.42 -24.49 -40.82
C LYS A 15 -34.67 -25.36 -40.93
N SER A 16 -35.04 -26.00 -39.82
CA SER A 16 -36.39 -26.53 -39.64
C SER A 16 -37.33 -25.33 -39.48
N ASN A 17 -37.77 -24.76 -40.60
CA ASN A 17 -39.11 -24.22 -40.82
C ASN A 17 -39.19 -23.77 -42.28
N ASN A 18 -40.12 -24.39 -43.00
CA ASN A 18 -40.51 -24.04 -44.36
C ASN A 18 -40.88 -22.56 -44.42
N THR A 19 -39.99 -21.73 -44.96
CA THR A 19 -40.21 -20.83 -46.11
C THR A 19 -38.95 -19.99 -46.30
N ASP A 20 -38.56 -19.85 -47.56
CA ASP A 20 -37.52 -18.98 -48.11
C ASP A 20 -36.07 -19.52 -48.17
N LEU A 21 -35.70 -19.82 -49.42
CA LEU A 21 -34.36 -20.07 -49.93
C LEU A 21 -33.42 -18.90 -49.56
N ASN A 22 -32.58 -19.12 -48.55
CA ASN A 22 -31.22 -18.58 -48.50
C ASN A 22 -30.41 -19.45 -47.54
N GLN A 23 -29.88 -20.57 -48.06
CA GLN A 23 -28.88 -21.38 -47.37
C GLN A 23 -27.57 -20.57 -47.35
N THR A 24 -27.36 -19.79 -46.29
CA THR A 24 -26.05 -19.19 -46.05
C THR A 24 -25.09 -20.27 -45.53
N PRO A 25 -23.97 -20.54 -46.20
CA PRO A 25 -23.00 -21.53 -45.73
C PRO A 25 -22.37 -21.06 -44.42
N ALA A 26 -22.59 -21.81 -43.34
CA ALA A 26 -21.94 -21.57 -42.07
C ALA A 26 -20.55 -22.21 -42.09
N HIS A 27 -19.52 -21.39 -41.88
CA HIS A 27 -18.13 -21.85 -41.79
C HIS A 27 -17.74 -21.94 -40.32
N ALA A 28 -17.40 -23.14 -39.86
CA ALA A 28 -16.82 -23.34 -38.54
C ALA A 28 -15.33 -23.68 -38.69
N ILE A 29 -14.52 -23.01 -37.88
CA ILE A 29 -13.10 -23.31 -37.75
C ILE A 29 -12.95 -24.30 -36.60
N ARG A 30 -12.48 -25.52 -36.92
CA ARG A 30 -12.10 -26.48 -35.88
C ARG A 30 -10.65 -26.23 -35.49
N PHE A 31 -10.46 -25.72 -34.27
CA PHE A 31 -9.15 -25.61 -33.63
C PHE A 31 -8.95 -26.83 -32.72
N ALA A 32 -8.08 -27.76 -33.13
CA ALA A 32 -7.75 -28.96 -32.36
C ALA A 32 -6.23 -29.13 -32.25
N PRO A 33 -5.55 -28.34 -31.38
CA PRO A 33 -4.09 -28.32 -31.30
C PRO A 33 -3.47 -29.66 -30.95
N LEU A 34 -4.18 -30.46 -30.15
CA LEU A 34 -3.72 -31.77 -29.69
C LEU A 34 -3.65 -32.81 -30.82
N GLU A 35 -4.45 -32.67 -31.89
CA GLU A 35 -4.41 -33.63 -33.02
C GLU A 35 -3.14 -33.52 -33.86
N HIS A 36 -2.50 -32.34 -33.89
CA HIS A 36 -1.24 -32.10 -34.63
C HIS A 36 -0.01 -32.24 -33.76
N LEU A 37 -0.16 -32.27 -32.42
CA LEU A 37 0.94 -32.45 -31.50
C LEU A 37 1.27 -33.92 -31.22
N LEU A 38 0.50 -34.88 -31.75
CA LEU A 38 0.68 -36.32 -31.44
C LEU A 38 2.08 -36.85 -31.77
N ASP A 39 2.72 -36.32 -32.83
CA ASP A 39 4.08 -36.69 -33.22
C ASP A 39 5.17 -35.94 -32.42
N ALA A 40 4.79 -34.89 -31.70
CA ALA A 40 5.67 -34.02 -30.93
C ALA A 40 5.60 -34.22 -29.41
N ILE A 41 4.56 -34.92 -28.92
CA ILE A 41 4.38 -35.25 -27.50
C ILE A 41 5.24 -36.47 -27.18
N ASP A 42 6.18 -36.31 -26.24
CA ASP A 42 6.99 -37.42 -25.75
C ASP A 42 6.40 -38.06 -24.47
N GLN A 43 7.05 -39.11 -23.96
CA GLN A 43 6.63 -39.76 -22.72
C GLN A 43 6.78 -38.83 -21.49
N ASN A 44 7.74 -37.92 -21.50
CA ASN A 44 7.97 -36.96 -20.41
C ASN A 44 6.87 -35.90 -20.36
N ASP A 45 6.37 -35.46 -21.51
CA ASP A 45 5.24 -34.54 -21.64
C ASP A 45 3.98 -35.17 -21.07
N MET A 46 3.72 -36.44 -21.40
CA MET A 46 2.58 -37.20 -20.85
C MET A 46 2.69 -37.41 -19.34
N GLN A 47 3.90 -37.67 -18.84
CA GLN A 47 4.13 -37.78 -17.41
C GLN A 47 3.93 -36.44 -16.70
N SER A 48 4.51 -35.35 -17.24
CA SER A 48 4.36 -33.99 -16.70
C SER A 48 2.90 -33.56 -16.68
N PHE A 49 2.15 -33.87 -17.73
CA PHE A 49 0.71 -33.62 -17.81
C PHE A 49 -0.06 -34.39 -16.73
N THR A 50 0.28 -35.66 -16.51
CA THR A 50 -0.35 -36.49 -15.49
C THR A 50 -0.06 -35.95 -14.09
N GLU A 51 1.19 -35.56 -13.83
CA GLU A 51 1.61 -34.93 -12.57
C GLU A 51 0.90 -33.58 -12.35
N ASP A 52 0.77 -32.78 -13.40
CA ASP A 52 0.05 -31.51 -13.35
C ASP A 52 -1.44 -31.70 -13.06
N ILE A 53 -2.11 -32.63 -13.75
CA ILE A 53 -3.51 -32.95 -13.48
C ILE A 53 -3.69 -33.40 -12.04
N GLN A 54 -2.83 -34.31 -11.56
CA GLN A 54 -2.92 -34.79 -10.18
C GLN A 54 -2.78 -33.63 -9.19
N ARG A 55 -1.77 -32.77 -9.40
CA ARG A 55 -1.55 -31.57 -8.59
C ARG A 55 -2.77 -30.63 -8.59
N TYR A 56 -3.40 -30.38 -9.74
CA TYR A 56 -4.59 -29.53 -9.82
C TYR A 56 -5.80 -30.16 -9.14
N ILE A 57 -5.98 -31.48 -9.27
CA ILE A 57 -7.02 -32.22 -8.56
C ILE A 57 -6.82 -32.08 -7.04
N ASP A 58 -5.59 -32.23 -6.55
CA ASP A 58 -5.28 -32.10 -5.13
C ASP A 58 -5.60 -30.69 -4.61
N ILE A 59 -5.21 -29.65 -5.35
CA ILE A 59 -5.54 -28.25 -5.04
C ILE A 59 -7.06 -28.02 -5.01
N LEU A 60 -7.79 -28.56 -6.00
CA LEU A 60 -9.24 -28.42 -6.07
C LEU A 60 -9.93 -29.13 -4.90
N LEU A 61 -9.51 -30.35 -4.57
CA LEU A 61 -10.02 -31.12 -3.44
C LEU A 61 -9.74 -30.41 -2.11
N ALA A 62 -8.51 -29.91 -1.93
CA ALA A 62 -8.14 -29.12 -0.77
C ALA A 62 -8.98 -27.86 -0.65
N THR A 63 -9.17 -27.12 -1.75
CA THR A 63 -9.97 -25.90 -1.80
C THR A 63 -11.45 -26.18 -1.50
N MET A 64 -12.03 -27.25 -2.05
CA MET A 64 -13.42 -27.66 -1.76
C MET A 64 -13.59 -28.07 -0.29
N THR A 65 -12.61 -28.77 0.27
CA THR A 65 -12.61 -29.16 1.69
C THR A 65 -12.50 -27.93 2.58
N GLY A 66 -11.58 -27.01 2.25
CA GLY A 66 -11.43 -25.72 2.92
C GLY A 66 -12.72 -24.90 2.87
N ARG A 67 -13.38 -24.80 1.71
CA ARG A 67 -14.66 -24.10 1.58
C ARG A 67 -15.74 -24.66 2.49
N ARG A 68 -15.88 -25.99 2.56
CA ARG A 68 -16.87 -26.64 3.44
C ARG A 68 -16.60 -26.35 4.92
N ASN A 69 -15.33 -26.30 5.30
CA ASN A 69 -14.90 -26.14 6.69
C ASN A 69 -14.65 -24.68 7.09
N LEU A 70 -14.73 -23.73 6.16
CA LEU A 70 -14.38 -22.32 6.42
C LEU A 70 -15.18 -21.77 7.59
N SER A 71 -16.51 -21.91 7.56
CA SER A 71 -17.37 -21.37 8.62
C SER A 71 -17.09 -21.97 10.00
N SER A 72 -16.75 -23.26 10.09
CA SER A 72 -16.49 -23.95 11.37
C SER A 72 -15.09 -23.66 11.92
N ILE A 73 -14.11 -23.39 11.05
CA ILE A 73 -12.77 -22.99 11.48
C ILE A 73 -12.77 -21.49 11.86
N VAL A 74 -13.46 -20.65 11.08
CA VAL A 74 -13.59 -19.22 11.35
C VAL A 74 -14.29 -18.96 12.68
N SER A 75 -15.30 -19.76 13.07
CA SER A 75 -15.98 -19.61 14.36
C SER A 75 -15.08 -19.83 15.58
N LYS A 76 -13.87 -20.37 15.42
CA LYS A 76 -12.87 -20.45 16.49
C LYS A 76 -12.22 -19.09 16.80
N TYR A 77 -12.34 -18.13 15.90
CA TYR A 77 -11.71 -16.81 15.98
C TYR A 77 -12.76 -15.74 16.22
N GLU A 78 -12.60 -14.96 17.30
CA GLU A 78 -13.54 -13.87 17.64
C GLU A 78 -13.42 -12.69 16.67
N ASN A 79 -12.23 -12.49 16.09
CA ASN A 79 -11.95 -11.39 15.16
C ASN A 79 -12.40 -11.67 13.71
N PHE A 80 -13.03 -12.82 13.42
CA PHE A 80 -13.41 -13.16 12.04
C PHE A 80 -14.89 -13.47 11.89
N ILE A 81 -15.46 -12.98 10.78
CA ILE A 81 -16.79 -13.33 10.32
C ILE A 81 -16.67 -13.98 8.95
N SER A 82 -17.20 -15.19 8.78
CA SER A 82 -17.26 -15.87 7.49
C SER A 82 -18.38 -15.28 6.62
N ILE A 83 -18.09 -15.01 5.35
CA ILE A 83 -19.06 -14.48 4.40
C ILE A 83 -19.36 -15.55 3.33
N PRO A 84 -20.65 -15.92 3.13
CA PRO A 84 -21.02 -16.91 2.13
C PRO A 84 -20.81 -16.37 0.72
N MET A 85 -20.01 -17.07 -0.09
CA MET A 85 -19.72 -16.69 -1.48
C MET A 85 -19.95 -17.86 -2.44
N PRO A 86 -21.17 -18.04 -2.96
CA PRO A 86 -21.51 -19.18 -3.81
C PRO A 86 -20.81 -19.15 -5.18
N SER A 87 -20.59 -17.97 -5.76
CA SER A 87 -20.00 -17.78 -7.09
C SER A 87 -18.47 -17.65 -7.09
N TRP A 88 -17.82 -17.64 -5.92
CA TRP A 88 -16.37 -17.56 -5.83
C TRP A 88 -15.73 -18.91 -6.15
N ALA A 89 -14.54 -18.93 -6.78
CA ALA A 89 -13.82 -20.16 -7.13
C ALA A 89 -12.88 -20.67 -6.01
N GLY A 90 -12.41 -19.79 -5.12
CA GLY A 90 -11.49 -20.12 -4.04
C GLY A 90 -12.17 -20.69 -2.78
N VAL A 91 -11.51 -20.57 -1.63
CA VAL A 91 -12.03 -21.07 -0.35
C VAL A 91 -13.28 -20.31 0.09
N GLY A 92 -13.29 -18.98 -0.01
CA GLY A 92 -14.43 -18.16 0.40
C GLY A 92 -14.04 -16.73 0.72
N ALA A 93 -14.77 -16.07 1.60
CA ALA A 93 -14.46 -14.72 2.06
C ALA A 93 -14.61 -14.59 3.58
N ILE A 94 -13.81 -13.70 4.16
CA ILE A 94 -13.83 -13.40 5.59
C ILE A 94 -13.79 -11.90 5.83
N ARG A 95 -14.35 -11.46 6.96
CA ARG A 95 -14.22 -10.10 7.48
C ARG A 95 -13.42 -10.11 8.77
N TYR A 96 -12.36 -9.30 8.81
CA TYR A 96 -11.65 -9.01 10.05
C TYR A 96 -12.43 -7.96 10.84
N ILE A 97 -12.66 -8.24 12.12
CA ILE A 97 -13.30 -7.37 13.09
C ILE A 97 -12.25 -6.99 14.15
N PRO A 98 -11.89 -5.70 14.26
CA PRO A 98 -10.98 -5.21 15.28
C PRO A 98 -11.45 -5.56 16.69
N SER A 99 -10.51 -5.78 17.59
CA SER A 99 -10.81 -6.35 18.92
C SER A 99 -11.66 -5.41 19.80
N HIS A 100 -11.68 -4.12 19.48
CA HIS A 100 -12.43 -3.10 20.21
C HIS A 100 -13.84 -2.85 19.64
N ILE A 101 -14.19 -3.45 18.49
CA ILE A 101 -15.51 -3.33 17.87
C ILE A 101 -16.34 -4.56 18.21
N ASN A 102 -17.47 -4.35 18.88
CA ASN A 102 -18.43 -5.41 19.12
C ASN A 102 -19.18 -5.73 17.82
N SER A 103 -19.15 -6.99 17.39
CA SER A 103 -19.83 -7.47 16.19
C SER A 103 -21.35 -7.27 16.19
N SER A 104 -21.96 -7.06 17.36
CA SER A 104 -23.40 -6.81 17.54
C SER A 104 -23.81 -5.33 17.45
N GLU A 105 -22.85 -4.39 17.49
CA GLU A 105 -23.09 -2.94 17.53
C GLU A 105 -22.29 -2.22 16.44
N ILE A 106 -22.46 -2.64 15.19
CA ILE A 106 -21.79 -2.02 14.04
C ILE A 106 -22.53 -0.71 13.68
N ASN A 107 -21.88 0.43 13.90
CA ASN A 107 -22.34 1.76 13.47
C ASN A 107 -21.61 2.22 12.19
N GLU A 108 -22.02 3.34 11.58
CA GLU A 108 -21.39 3.86 10.35
C GLU A 108 -19.89 4.19 10.50
N VAL A 109 -19.48 4.67 11.67
CA VAL A 109 -18.06 4.99 11.96
C VAL A 109 -17.23 3.70 11.99
N SER A 110 -17.73 2.67 12.68
CA SER A 110 -17.14 1.34 12.75
C SER A 110 -17.09 0.67 11.39
N ILE A 111 -18.08 0.88 10.52
CA ILE A 111 -18.05 0.38 9.12
C ILE A 111 -16.88 1.00 8.36
N ASN A 112 -16.71 2.33 8.46
CA ASN A 112 -15.62 3.01 7.77
C ASN A 112 -14.26 2.53 8.26
N GLU A 113 -14.08 2.40 9.58
CA GLU A 113 -12.85 1.87 10.19
C GLU A 113 -12.57 0.43 9.73
N ILE A 114 -13.56 -0.46 9.79
CA ILE A 114 -13.44 -1.85 9.31
C ILE A 114 -13.04 -1.87 7.83
N ASN A 115 -13.63 -1.00 7.01
CA ASN A 115 -13.31 -0.90 5.59
C ASN A 115 -11.88 -0.42 5.36
N THR A 116 -11.42 0.58 6.12
CA THR A 116 -10.03 1.05 6.06
C THR A 116 -9.05 -0.05 6.43
N ILE A 117 -9.30 -0.74 7.56
CA ILE A 117 -8.46 -1.86 8.01
C ILE A 117 -8.47 -2.98 6.97
N GLN A 118 -9.62 -3.31 6.40
CA GLN A 118 -9.72 -4.38 5.41
C GLN A 118 -9.05 -4.06 4.08
N ALA A 119 -9.17 -2.82 3.61
CA ALA A 119 -8.48 -2.38 2.41
C ALA A 119 -6.95 -2.48 2.58
N GLU A 120 -6.44 -2.02 3.73
CA GLU A 120 -5.01 -2.05 4.02
C GLU A 120 -4.50 -3.48 4.26
N LEU A 121 -5.25 -4.30 5.00
CA LEU A 121 -4.95 -5.71 5.19
C LEU A 121 -4.90 -6.47 3.85
N ALA A 122 -5.88 -6.23 2.97
CA ALA A 122 -5.90 -6.83 1.64
C ALA A 122 -4.69 -6.40 0.81
N ARG A 123 -4.26 -5.12 0.91
CA ARG A 123 -3.07 -4.59 0.24
C ARG A 123 -1.78 -5.23 0.76
N GLN A 124 -1.64 -5.36 2.08
CA GLN A 124 -0.47 -5.99 2.72
C GLN A 124 -0.36 -7.46 2.32
N LEU A 125 -1.49 -8.19 2.33
CA LEU A 125 -1.52 -9.60 1.97
C LEU A 125 -1.28 -9.83 0.47
N GLN A 126 -1.85 -9.00 -0.41
CA GLN A 126 -1.66 -9.07 -1.86
C GLN A 126 -0.21 -8.85 -2.30
N THR A 127 0.55 -8.05 -1.54
CA THR A 127 1.97 -7.82 -1.82
C THR A 127 2.77 -9.13 -1.72
N ASN A 128 2.37 -10.03 -0.83
CA ASN A 128 3.06 -11.29 -0.59
C ASN A 128 2.43 -12.47 -1.35
N ASP A 129 1.13 -12.41 -1.65
CA ASP A 129 0.37 -13.54 -2.19
C ASP A 129 -0.85 -13.06 -2.98
N THR A 130 -0.91 -13.45 -4.26
CA THR A 130 -1.99 -13.07 -5.18
C THR A 130 -3.30 -13.82 -4.94
N ALA A 131 -3.31 -14.82 -4.04
CA ALA A 131 -4.52 -15.52 -3.64
C ALA A 131 -5.50 -14.66 -2.85
N PHE A 132 -5.09 -13.46 -2.39
CA PHE A 132 -5.94 -12.54 -1.67
C PHE A 132 -6.50 -11.46 -2.58
N SER A 133 -7.77 -11.09 -2.37
CA SER A 133 -8.34 -9.91 -3.01
C SER A 133 -9.38 -9.23 -2.13
N LEU A 134 -9.53 -7.92 -2.28
CA LEU A 134 -10.59 -7.17 -1.63
C LEU A 134 -11.92 -7.38 -2.37
N GLY A 135 -13.01 -7.48 -1.63
CA GLY A 135 -14.38 -7.51 -2.16
C GLY A 135 -15.35 -6.67 -1.31
N GLY A 136 -16.53 -6.41 -1.86
CA GLY A 136 -17.55 -5.52 -1.29
C GLY A 136 -17.46 -4.08 -1.82
N GLY A 137 -18.44 -3.24 -1.46
CA GLY A 137 -18.41 -1.80 -1.76
C GLY A 137 -18.85 -1.37 -3.16
N THR A 138 -19.15 -2.30 -4.06
CA THR A 138 -19.56 -1.99 -5.44
C THR A 138 -21.07 -1.95 -5.63
N ASP A 139 -21.81 -2.57 -4.71
CA ASP A 139 -23.27 -2.59 -4.73
C ASP A 139 -23.81 -1.66 -3.63
N GLU A 140 -24.85 -0.88 -3.93
CA GLU A 140 -25.52 0.06 -3.02
C GLU A 140 -26.06 -0.60 -1.74
N HIS A 141 -26.09 -1.94 -1.70
CA HIS A 141 -26.55 -2.76 -0.58
C HIS A 141 -25.42 -3.41 0.25
N GLU A 142 -24.15 -3.37 -0.18
CA GLU A 142 -23.00 -3.90 0.57
C GLU A 142 -21.98 -2.80 0.90
N SER A 143 -22.20 -2.11 2.03
CA SER A 143 -21.30 -1.06 2.51
C SER A 143 -20.00 -1.57 3.14
N MET A 144 -19.89 -2.86 3.44
CA MET A 144 -18.76 -3.43 4.20
C MET A 144 -17.85 -4.30 3.34
N PHE A 145 -16.56 -4.01 3.36
CA PHE A 145 -15.54 -4.76 2.67
C PHE A 145 -15.27 -6.12 3.33
N TYR A 146 -14.71 -7.02 2.54
CA TYR A 146 -14.28 -8.33 2.96
C TYR A 146 -13.07 -8.81 2.16
N LEU A 147 -12.34 -9.75 2.75
CA LEU A 147 -11.17 -10.37 2.15
C LEU A 147 -11.58 -11.69 1.49
N ARG A 148 -11.37 -11.80 0.18
CA ARG A 148 -11.54 -13.04 -0.57
C ARG A 148 -10.30 -13.91 -0.44
N LEU A 149 -10.52 -15.18 -0.15
CA LEU A 149 -9.51 -16.21 0.01
C LEU A 149 -9.49 -17.09 -1.23
N GLY A 150 -8.36 -17.12 -1.93
CA GLY A 150 -8.15 -17.90 -3.13
C GLY A 150 -8.07 -19.41 -2.87
N MET A 151 -7.40 -20.12 -3.78
CA MET A 151 -7.22 -21.56 -3.69
C MET A 151 -6.15 -21.92 -2.64
N ILE A 152 -6.31 -23.07 -1.99
CA ILE A 152 -5.32 -23.63 -1.05
C ILE A 152 -4.80 -24.96 -1.59
N ARG A 153 -3.56 -25.28 -1.27
CA ARG A 153 -2.90 -26.49 -1.78
C ARG A 153 -3.24 -27.72 -0.94
N ARG A 154 -3.37 -27.56 0.37
CA ARG A 154 -3.71 -28.64 1.30
C ARG A 154 -4.78 -28.19 2.29
N GLY A 155 -5.53 -29.14 2.84
CA GLY A 155 -6.64 -28.84 3.74
C GLY A 155 -6.20 -28.16 5.05
N GLU A 156 -5.05 -28.58 5.59
CA GLU A 156 -4.44 -27.99 6.79
C GLU A 156 -3.93 -26.56 6.57
N ASP A 157 -3.70 -26.15 5.31
CA ASP A 157 -3.20 -24.80 5.01
C ASP A 157 -4.24 -23.73 5.38
N LEU A 158 -5.53 -24.06 5.50
CA LEU A 158 -6.58 -23.09 5.84
C LEU A 158 -6.41 -22.50 7.25
N GLU A 159 -6.10 -23.33 8.25
CA GLU A 159 -5.94 -22.83 9.62
C GLU A 159 -4.68 -21.98 9.76
N ILE A 160 -3.59 -22.39 9.09
CA ILE A 160 -2.34 -21.62 8.98
C ILE A 160 -2.59 -20.28 8.28
N LEU A 161 -3.38 -20.30 7.20
CA LEU A 161 -3.77 -19.11 6.45
C LEU A 161 -4.53 -18.12 7.33
N LEU A 162 -5.53 -18.59 8.08
CA LEU A 162 -6.32 -17.74 8.98
C LEU A 162 -5.46 -17.15 10.11
N GLN A 163 -4.52 -17.91 10.66
CA GLN A 163 -3.56 -17.39 11.65
C GLN A 163 -2.66 -16.30 11.06
N LYS A 164 -2.17 -16.48 9.81
CA LYS A 164 -1.39 -15.45 9.11
C LYS A 164 -2.20 -14.18 8.92
N ILE A 165 -3.46 -14.30 8.50
CA ILE A 165 -4.35 -13.15 8.33
C ILE A 165 -4.65 -12.49 9.66
N LEU A 166 -4.82 -13.26 10.74
CA LEU A 166 -5.09 -12.71 12.08
C LEU A 166 -3.92 -11.84 12.56
N ASN A 167 -2.69 -12.32 12.40
CA ASN A 167 -1.50 -11.58 12.79
C ASN A 167 -1.33 -10.32 11.93
N ALA A 168 -1.52 -10.42 10.61
CA ALA A 168 -1.49 -9.27 9.72
C ALA A 168 -2.60 -8.25 10.03
N GLY A 169 -3.80 -8.71 10.40
CA GLY A 169 -4.91 -7.87 10.82
C GLY A 169 -4.60 -7.08 12.10
N LYS A 170 -4.03 -7.74 13.11
CA LYS A 170 -3.59 -7.08 14.36
C LYS A 170 -2.46 -6.09 14.14
N GLU A 171 -1.52 -6.43 13.26
CA GLU A 171 -0.43 -5.52 12.86
C GLU A 171 -1.00 -4.28 12.14
N THR A 172 -1.92 -4.49 11.19
CA THR A 172 -2.60 -3.41 10.46
C THR A 172 -3.39 -2.51 11.41
N GLU A 173 -4.15 -3.09 12.34
CA GLU A 173 -4.89 -2.34 13.39
C GLU A 173 -3.93 -1.49 14.23
N THR A 174 -2.82 -2.06 14.67
CA THR A 174 -1.82 -1.33 15.49
C THR A 174 -1.14 -0.22 14.69
N SER A 175 -0.81 -0.48 13.43
CA SER A 175 -0.16 0.49 12.54
C SER A 175 -1.08 1.68 12.25
N LEU A 176 -2.37 1.45 11.98
CA LEU A 176 -3.33 2.51 11.73
C LEU A 176 -3.55 3.37 12.97
N LYS A 177 -3.72 2.74 14.13
CA LYS A 177 -3.81 3.45 15.41
C LYS A 177 -2.58 4.31 15.70
N TYR A 178 -1.38 3.79 15.44
CA TYR A 178 -0.14 4.55 15.62
C TYR A 178 -0.07 5.80 14.74
N VAL A 179 -0.56 5.70 13.49
CA VAL A 179 -0.63 6.85 12.58
C VAL A 179 -1.62 7.90 13.08
N GLU A 180 -2.77 7.48 13.61
CA GLU A 180 -3.76 8.38 14.21
C GLU A 180 -3.21 9.10 15.45
N ASP A 181 -2.58 8.36 16.36
CA ASP A 181 -1.93 8.91 17.56
C ASP A 181 -0.81 9.92 17.18
N MET A 182 -0.05 9.64 16.12
CA MET A 182 0.98 10.56 15.64
C MET A 182 0.37 11.82 15.01
N ALA A 183 -0.69 11.68 14.22
CA ALA A 183 -1.39 12.80 13.63
C ALA A 183 -1.97 13.74 14.69
N GLU A 184 -2.53 13.18 15.77
CA GLU A 184 -3.03 13.96 16.91
C GLU A 184 -1.89 14.73 17.60
N LYS A 185 -0.78 14.05 17.92
CA LYS A 185 0.40 14.70 18.53
C LYS A 185 0.97 15.83 17.68
N ILE A 186 1.03 15.64 16.35
CA ILE A 186 1.47 16.69 15.41
C ILE A 186 0.51 17.87 15.44
N LYS A 187 -0.80 17.62 15.37
CA LYS A 187 -1.82 18.69 15.43
C LYS A 187 -1.71 19.49 16.73
N THR A 188 -1.66 18.84 17.88
CA THR A 188 -1.50 19.52 19.17
C THR A 188 -0.16 20.24 19.29
N GLY A 189 0.91 19.68 18.73
CA GLY A 189 2.21 20.32 18.64
C GLY A 189 2.14 21.64 17.85
N ILE A 190 1.49 21.64 16.69
CA ILE A 190 1.29 22.83 15.85
C ILE A 190 0.44 23.88 16.58
N GLU A 191 -0.69 23.48 17.16
CA GLU A 191 -1.58 24.40 17.89
C GLU A 191 -0.87 25.06 19.08
N LYS A 192 -0.08 24.28 19.83
CA LYS A 192 0.72 24.80 20.94
C LYS A 192 1.79 25.77 20.46
N VAL A 193 2.51 25.43 19.39
CA VAL A 193 3.51 26.34 18.80
C VAL A 193 2.85 27.64 18.34
N GLN A 194 1.69 27.56 17.69
CA GLN A 194 0.98 28.75 17.22
C GLN A 194 0.51 29.64 18.38
N LYS A 195 0.01 29.04 19.46
CA LYS A 195 -0.38 29.78 20.67
C LYS A 195 0.81 30.43 21.34
N ASP A 196 1.90 29.69 21.56
CA ASP A 196 3.11 30.23 22.18
C ASP A 196 3.72 31.37 21.35
N LEU A 197 3.67 31.26 20.01
CA LEU A 197 4.11 32.34 19.10
C LEU A 197 3.22 33.58 19.22
N GLN A 198 1.89 33.41 19.34
CA GLN A 198 0.97 34.53 19.57
C GLN A 198 1.24 35.20 20.92
N ASP A 199 1.44 34.41 21.98
CA ASP A 199 1.70 34.93 23.33
C ASP A 199 3.06 35.66 23.39
N GLU A 200 4.12 35.12 22.78
CA GLU A 200 5.42 35.78 22.67
C GLU A 200 5.29 37.09 21.87
N ASN A 201 4.59 37.05 20.75
CA ASN A 201 4.36 38.23 19.93
C ASN A 201 3.56 39.32 20.67
N LEU A 202 2.54 38.94 21.46
CA LEU A 202 1.80 39.86 22.33
C LEU A 202 2.68 40.41 23.46
N GLN A 203 3.55 39.59 24.07
CA GLN A 203 4.50 40.06 25.08
C GLN A 203 5.52 41.04 24.51
N LEU A 204 6.03 40.78 23.30
CA LEU A 204 6.90 41.69 22.58
C LEU A 204 6.18 43.00 22.25
N PHE A 205 4.94 42.94 21.76
CA PHE A 205 4.11 44.12 21.53
C PHE A 205 3.88 44.93 22.81
N ALA A 206 3.60 44.24 23.94
CA ALA A 206 3.41 44.88 25.23
C ALA A 206 4.71 45.52 25.77
N GLN A 207 5.85 44.88 25.55
CA GLN A 207 7.16 45.38 25.99
C GLN A 207 7.64 46.56 25.14
N GLU A 208 7.38 46.55 23.82
CA GLU A 208 7.84 47.61 22.93
C GLU A 208 6.91 48.85 22.90
N GLY A 209 5.62 48.69 23.21
CA GLY A 209 4.62 49.76 23.18
C GLY A 209 4.34 50.29 21.75
N LEU A 210 3.12 50.78 21.52
CA LEU A 210 2.63 51.21 20.19
C LEU A 210 3.46 52.32 19.49
N LEU A 211 4.40 52.98 20.17
CA LEU A 211 5.08 54.20 19.69
C LEU A 211 6.17 53.97 18.64
N ARG A 212 6.67 52.74 18.45
CA ARG A 212 7.66 52.44 17.39
C ARG A 212 7.04 52.10 16.04
N HIS A 213 5.74 51.83 16.00
CA HIS A 213 5.01 51.38 14.80
C HIS A 213 4.32 52.51 14.04
N LEU A 214 4.45 53.75 14.52
CA LEU A 214 3.99 54.95 13.84
C LEU A 214 5.19 55.81 13.43
N PRO A 215 5.24 56.31 12.19
CA PRO A 215 6.30 57.20 11.75
C PRO A 215 6.15 58.56 12.46
N LEU A 216 6.77 58.69 13.63
CA LEU A 216 7.02 59.98 14.26
C LEU A 216 8.20 60.64 13.55
N VAL A 217 8.02 61.91 13.17
CA VAL A 217 8.87 62.70 12.25
C VAL A 217 10.35 62.90 12.65
N SER A 218 10.84 62.22 13.69
CA SER A 218 12.23 62.26 14.16
C SER A 218 13.03 60.96 13.91
N ASN A 219 12.40 59.85 13.49
CA ASN A 219 13.05 58.52 13.50
C ASN A 219 12.98 57.73 12.17
N MET A 220 12.77 58.42 11.03
CA MET A 220 12.58 57.77 9.71
C MET A 220 13.75 56.87 9.26
N MET A 221 15.01 57.21 9.63
CA MET A 221 16.17 56.37 9.33
C MET A 221 16.12 55.00 10.03
N SER A 222 15.56 54.94 11.24
CA SER A 222 15.42 53.70 12.02
C SER A 222 14.22 52.86 11.58
N TRP A 223 13.18 53.48 11.00
CA TRP A 223 12.06 52.77 10.38
C TRP A 223 12.48 52.08 9.08
N TRP A 224 13.36 52.73 8.31
CA TRP A 224 13.80 52.22 7.01
C TRP A 224 14.96 51.23 7.08
N SER A 225 15.60 51.12 8.25
CA SER A 225 16.69 50.18 8.51
C SER A 225 16.30 49.25 9.66
N PRO A 226 15.73 48.06 9.39
CA PRO A 226 15.59 47.01 10.39
C PRO A 226 17.00 46.67 10.89
N SER A 227 17.33 47.05 12.13
CA SER A 227 18.67 46.81 12.67
C SER A 227 18.90 45.30 12.79
N GLN A 228 19.84 44.77 11.99
CA GLN A 228 20.02 43.34 11.77
C GLN A 228 20.79 42.60 12.87
N SER A 229 20.82 43.07 14.13
CA SER A 229 21.53 42.27 15.16
C SER A 229 20.94 42.19 16.56
N THR A 230 19.93 42.98 16.92
CA THR A 230 19.37 42.96 18.28
C THR A 230 17.91 43.43 18.32
N SER A 231 17.12 43.11 17.29
CA SER A 231 15.70 43.43 17.29
C SER A 231 14.92 42.24 17.87
N PRO A 232 14.05 42.44 18.88
CA PRO A 232 13.12 41.42 19.38
C PRO A 232 12.15 40.91 18.31
N LEU A 233 12.09 41.58 17.15
CA LEU A 233 11.25 41.28 16.01
C LEU A 233 11.78 40.16 15.09
N THR A 234 12.94 39.56 15.39
CA THR A 234 13.38 38.36 14.68
C THR A 234 12.51 37.18 15.14
N ILE A 235 11.53 36.82 14.33
CA ILE A 235 10.67 35.64 14.52
C ILE A 235 11.59 34.43 14.75
N LYS A 236 11.67 33.96 16.00
CA LYS A 236 12.43 32.76 16.36
C LYS A 236 11.74 31.55 15.76
N GLY A 237 12.39 30.88 14.82
CA GLY A 237 11.86 29.65 14.26
C GLY A 237 11.87 28.55 15.33
N ARG A 238 10.85 27.69 15.36
CA ARG A 238 10.77 26.53 16.26
C ARG A 238 10.54 25.26 15.43
N SER A 239 11.10 24.14 15.86
CA SER A 239 10.90 22.83 15.25
C SER A 239 10.29 21.87 16.26
N PHE A 240 9.37 21.04 15.79
CA PHE A 240 8.77 19.99 16.60
C PHE A 240 9.49 18.67 16.34
N ASP A 241 10.04 18.06 17.38
CA ASP A 241 10.63 16.73 17.29
C ASP A 241 9.57 15.66 17.55
N LEU A 242 9.32 14.85 16.53
CA LEU A 242 8.33 13.77 16.53
C LEU A 242 8.68 12.64 17.52
N ASN A 243 9.96 12.42 17.79
CA ASN A 243 10.41 11.32 18.64
C ASN A 243 10.32 11.68 20.14
N SER A 244 10.71 12.89 20.51
CA SER A 244 10.64 13.37 21.90
C SER A 244 9.31 14.05 22.26
N GLY A 245 8.50 14.42 21.26
CA GLY A 245 7.25 15.17 21.46
C GLY A 245 7.48 16.59 22.01
N ARG A 246 8.72 17.11 21.89
CA ARG A 246 9.12 18.41 22.42
C ARG A 246 9.30 19.44 21.31
N ILE A 247 9.06 20.69 21.67
CA ILE A 247 9.27 21.85 20.81
C ILE A 247 10.65 22.38 21.14
N GLU A 248 11.52 22.44 20.13
CA GLU A 248 12.88 22.96 20.25
C GLU A 248 13.05 24.22 19.39
N SER A 249 14.01 25.07 19.77
CA SER A 249 14.33 26.24 18.97
C SER A 249 15.12 25.84 17.72
N THR A 250 14.81 26.45 16.59
CA THR A 250 15.61 26.28 15.36
C THR A 250 16.91 27.10 15.38
N GLU A 251 17.19 27.90 16.43
CA GLU A 251 18.43 28.67 16.52
C GLU A 251 19.66 27.77 16.37
N ASP A 252 19.71 26.63 17.06
CA ASP A 252 20.86 25.71 16.99
C ASP A 252 20.99 25.07 15.60
N THR A 253 19.87 24.73 14.98
CA THR A 253 19.84 24.20 13.60
C THR A 253 20.30 25.26 12.59
N TYR A 254 19.89 26.51 12.78
CA TYR A 254 20.26 27.62 11.91
C TYR A 254 21.74 27.96 12.05
N VAL A 255 22.26 28.02 13.28
CA VAL A 255 23.69 28.23 13.55
C VAL A 255 24.52 27.12 12.92
N TYR A 256 24.12 25.87 13.09
CA TYR A 256 24.80 24.72 12.48
C TYR A 256 24.81 24.80 10.95
N ARG A 257 23.66 25.05 10.31
CA ARG A 257 23.57 25.20 8.85
C ARG A 257 24.34 26.42 8.32
N MET A 258 24.36 27.52 9.06
CA MET A 258 25.15 28.71 8.70
C MET A 258 26.66 28.47 8.86
N GLN A 259 27.09 27.69 9.84
CA GLN A 259 28.49 27.30 10.01
C GLN A 259 28.96 26.39 8.87
N ILE A 260 28.11 25.44 8.44
CA ILE A 260 28.38 24.62 7.25
C ILE A 260 28.52 25.49 5.99
N LYS A 261 27.64 26.49 5.82
CA LYS A 261 27.76 27.46 4.71
C LYS A 261 29.01 28.34 4.80
N LYS A 262 29.47 28.69 6.00
CA LYS A 262 30.70 29.48 6.22
C LYS A 262 31.99 28.66 6.01
N GLN A 263 31.92 27.34 6.02
CA GLN A 263 33.06 26.45 5.74
C GLN A 263 33.24 26.11 4.25
N SER A 264 32.46 26.71 3.33
CA SER A 264 32.78 26.67 1.90
C SER A 264 33.26 28.04 1.40
N PRO A 265 34.57 28.20 1.16
CA PRO A 265 35.11 29.20 0.27
C PRO A 265 35.59 28.54 -1.04
N HIS A 266 34.75 28.54 -2.07
CA HIS A 266 35.09 29.05 -3.40
C HIS A 266 33.99 28.76 -4.45
N ALA A 267 33.58 29.80 -5.16
CA ALA A 267 33.11 29.76 -6.55
C ALA A 267 33.40 31.16 -7.16
N PRO A 268 33.54 31.33 -8.50
CA PRO A 268 33.10 30.42 -9.57
C PRO A 268 34.10 30.23 -10.74
N THR A 269 33.95 29.13 -11.48
CA THR A 269 34.26 29.17 -12.92
C THR A 269 33.19 28.41 -13.70
N HIS A 270 32.55 29.16 -14.60
CA HIS A 270 31.65 28.68 -15.63
C HIS A 270 32.41 27.71 -16.55
N ASN A 271 31.84 26.53 -16.83
CA ASN A 271 31.94 25.88 -18.13
C ASN A 271 30.80 24.87 -18.25
N ASN A 272 29.99 25.07 -19.28
CA ASN A 272 29.02 24.11 -19.77
C ASN A 272 29.76 22.87 -20.26
N GLU A 273 29.29 21.68 -19.91
CA GLU A 273 29.10 20.60 -20.88
C GLU A 273 28.25 19.48 -20.28
N ASP A 274 27.53 18.84 -21.19
CA ASP A 274 26.39 17.96 -21.05
C ASP A 274 26.67 16.57 -20.43
N THR A 275 25.59 16.02 -19.87
CA THR A 275 25.17 14.60 -19.90
C THR A 275 25.87 13.50 -19.08
N THR A 276 24.99 12.60 -18.62
CA THR A 276 25.11 11.14 -18.38
C THR A 276 25.69 10.60 -17.07
N SER A 277 24.77 10.06 -16.27
CA SER A 277 24.71 8.68 -15.74
C SER A 277 26.01 7.95 -15.35
N THR A 278 25.96 7.31 -14.17
CA THR A 278 26.34 5.90 -13.88
C THR A 278 27.27 5.73 -12.66
N ASN A 279 26.69 5.14 -11.60
CA ASN A 279 27.14 4.00 -10.82
C ASN A 279 28.64 3.60 -10.84
N SER A 280 29.25 3.46 -9.65
CA SER A 280 29.93 2.22 -9.16
C SER A 280 30.93 2.48 -8.04
N ASN A 281 30.81 1.67 -6.97
CA ASN A 281 31.85 0.89 -6.27
C ASN A 281 33.32 1.24 -6.66
N ASN A 282 34.30 1.35 -5.75
CA ASN A 282 34.78 0.26 -4.91
C ASN A 282 36.04 0.72 -4.14
N VAL A 283 36.26 0.05 -2.99
CA VAL A 283 37.54 -0.45 -2.46
C VAL A 283 38.66 0.55 -2.18
N ASP A 284 39.08 0.59 -0.91
CA ASP A 284 40.50 0.71 -0.58
C ASP A 284 40.98 -0.53 0.19
N THR A 285 42.13 -1.00 -0.28
CA THR A 285 42.86 -2.19 0.13
C THR A 285 44.06 -1.74 0.96
N SER A 286 44.34 -2.39 2.08
CA SER A 286 45.68 -2.48 2.69
C SER A 286 45.70 -3.74 3.58
N THR A 287 46.19 -4.90 3.14
CA THR A 287 47.57 -5.45 3.32
C THR A 287 48.06 -5.33 4.78
N GLU A 288 48.49 -6.35 5.54
CA GLU A 288 49.38 -7.49 5.26
C GLU A 288 49.29 -8.64 6.31
N LEU A 289 49.43 -9.88 5.81
CA LEU A 289 50.29 -11.02 6.19
C LEU A 289 50.54 -11.44 7.67
N ASN A 290 50.15 -12.69 8.02
CA ASN A 290 51.06 -13.85 8.20
C ASN A 290 50.25 -15.13 8.55
N THR A 291 50.17 -16.16 7.70
CA THR A 291 50.99 -17.40 7.63
C THR A 291 51.18 -18.16 8.96
N ASN A 292 50.49 -19.30 9.13
CA ASN A 292 51.09 -20.65 9.19
C ASN A 292 50.13 -21.74 9.71
N GLN A 293 50.22 -22.90 9.03
CA GLN A 293 49.67 -24.24 9.32
C GLN A 293 48.21 -24.52 8.98
#